data_AF-A0A975PHU0-F1
#
_entry.id   AF-A0A975PHU0-F1
#
_cell.length_a   1.000
_cell.length_b   1.000
_cell.length_c   1.000
_cell.angle_alpha   90.00
_cell.angle_beta   90.00
_cell.angle_gamma   90.00
#
_symmetry.space_group_name_H-M   'P 1'
#
loop_
_entity.id
_entity.type
_entity.pdbx_description
1 polymer ?
#
loop_
_entity_poly.entity_id
_entity_poly.type
_entity_poly.pdbx_seq_one_letter_code
_entity_poly.pdbx_strand_id
1 'polypeptide(L)' 'MDIASFFILIVFSIPIYGLLIWQYIEPEESFLWGRRWMYEEEPEPSEELIEYYKKTAIIGIVFMTIVIIISFIKLLL' A
#
# COMPACT_ATOMS: atom_id res chain seq x y z
N MET A 1 4.61 -23.87 0.05
CA MET A 1 5.49 -22.73 -0.30
C MET A 1 6.81 -22.97 0.41
N ASP A 2 7.95 -22.69 -0.22
CA ASP A 2 9.23 -22.86 0.47
C ASP A 2 9.62 -21.61 1.30
N ILE A 3 10.64 -21.79 2.14
CA ILE A 3 11.15 -20.75 3.04
C ILE A 3 11.70 -19.56 2.24
N ALA A 4 12.38 -19.81 1.12
CA ALA A 4 12.98 -18.75 0.31
C ALA A 4 11.91 -17.84 -0.30
N SER A 5 10.84 -18.43 -0.85
CA SER A 5 9.70 -17.70 -1.41
C SER A 5 8.96 -16.91 -0.34
N PHE A 6 8.78 -17.49 0.86
CA PHE A 6 8.16 -16.78 1.98
C PHE A 6 9.02 -15.61 2.47
N PHE A 7 10.34 -15.80 2.56
CA PHE A 7 11.27 -14.72 2.90
C PHE A 7 11.19 -13.56 1.91
N ILE A 8 11.20 -13.86 0.60
CA ILE A 8 11.03 -12.85 -0.45
C ILE A 8 9.70 -12.11 -0.28
N LEU A 9 8.59 -12.83 -0.05
CA LEU A 9 7.28 -12.23 0.19
C LEU A 9 7.32 -11.21 1.35
N ILE A 10 7.92 -11.57 2.48
CA ILE A 10 8.02 -10.68 3.65
C ILE A 10 8.87 -9.45 3.31
N VAL A 11 10.05 -9.62 2.72
CA VAL A 11 10.95 -8.51 2.38
C VAL A 11 10.28 -7.51 1.44
N PHE A 12 9.59 -7.98 0.39
CA PHE A 12 8.88 -7.10 -0.54
C PHE A 12 7.56 -6.55 0.01
N SER A 13 6.97 -7.18 1.02
CA SER A 13 5.78 -6.62 1.68
C SER A 13 6.09 -5.37 2.52
N ILE A 14 7.30 -5.24 3.06
CA ILE A 14 7.71 -4.10 3.90
C ILE A 14 7.54 -2.76 3.17
N PRO A 15 8.12 -2.52 1.98
CA PRO A 15 7.90 -1.27 1.26
C PRO A 15 6.44 -1.07 0.86
N ILE A 16 5.70 -2.14 0.56
CA ILE A 16 4.26 -2.06 0.25
C ILE A 16 3.48 -1.54 1.46
N TYR A 17 3.72 -2.06 2.67
CA TYR A 17 3.12 -1.53 3.89
C TYR A 17 3.54 -0.08 4.14
N GLY A 18 4.81 0.26 3.91
CA GLY A 18 5.29 1.63 4.01
C GLY A 18 4.49 2.59 3.12
N LEU A 19 4.28 2.23 1.85
CA LEU A 19 3.49 3.01 0.90
C LEU A 19 2.01 3.12 1.32
N LEU A 20 1.39 2.02 1.78
CA LEU A 20 -0.01 2.04 2.20
C LEU A 20 -0.20 2.86 3.49
N ILE A 21 0.72 2.78 4.43
CA ILE A 21 0.69 3.58 5.66
C ILE A 21 0.88 5.05 5.33
N TRP A 22 1.87 5.40 4.49
CA TRP A 22 2.07 6.77 4.02
C TRP A 22 0.83 7.29 3.29
N GLN A 23 0.22 6.48 2.43
CA GLN A 23 -1.02 6.80 1.73
C GLN A 23 -2.17 7.15 2.69
N TYR A 24 -2.25 6.47 3.84
CA TYR A 24 -3.28 6.74 4.83
C TYR A 24 -3.03 8.03 5.63
N ILE A 25 -1.77 8.26 6.03
CA ILE A 25 -1.36 9.39 6.87
C ILE A 25 -1.30 10.70 6.07
N GLU A 26 -0.69 10.67 4.89
CA GLU A 26 -0.50 11.81 3.98
C GLU A 26 -1.07 11.49 2.57
N PRO A 27 -2.40 11.37 2.45
CA PRO A 27 -3.06 10.98 1.21
C PRO A 27 -2.85 11.98 0.07
N GLU A 28 -2.76 13.28 0.36
CA GLU A 28 -2.49 14.32 -0.64
C GLU A 28 -1.08 14.14 -1.24
N GLU A 29 -0.06 14.06 -0.39
CA GLU A 29 1.33 13.89 -0.84
C GLU A 29 1.54 12.55 -1.56
N SER A 30 1.01 11.46 -1.01
CA SER A 30 1.09 10.14 -1.65
C SER A 30 0.34 10.10 -2.99
N PHE A 31 -0.77 10.84 -3.12
CA PHE A 31 -1.47 10.99 -4.39
C PHE A 31 -0.58 11.78 -5.36
N LEU A 32 -0.05 12.94 -4.97
CA LEU A 32 0.72 13.78 -5.87
C LEU A 32 2.13 13.24 -6.20
N TRP A 33 2.60 12.23 -5.46
CA TRP A 33 3.88 11.59 -5.70
C TRP A 33 4.01 11.06 -7.14
N GLY A 34 5.00 11.58 -7.88
CA GLY A 34 5.22 11.24 -9.28
C GLY A 34 4.19 11.81 -10.26
N ARG A 35 3.26 12.67 -9.81
CA ARG A 35 2.19 13.26 -10.63
C ARG A 35 2.24 14.78 -10.75
N ARG A 36 2.93 15.49 -9.84
CA ARG A 36 3.01 16.97 -9.84
C ARG A 36 3.45 17.57 -11.18
N TRP A 37 4.35 16.90 -11.92
CA TRP A 37 4.85 17.37 -13.21
C TRP A 37 3.81 17.38 -14.34
N MET A 38 2.64 16.77 -14.15
CA MET A 38 1.59 16.68 -15.16
C MET A 38 0.64 17.88 -15.17
N TYR A 39 0.76 18.79 -14.21
CA TYR A 39 -0.16 19.91 -14.00
C TYR A 39 0.56 21.25 -14.22
N GLU A 40 -0.16 22.23 -14.79
CA GLU A 40 0.38 23.58 -15.04
C GLU A 40 0.48 24.40 -13.74
N GLU A 41 -0.36 24.09 -12.75
CA GLU A 41 -0.42 24.72 -11.43
C GLU A 41 -0.38 23.63 -10.34
N GLU A 42 -0.21 24.02 -9.07
CA GLU A 42 -0.19 23.07 -7.96
C GLU A 42 -1.55 22.38 -7.82
N PRO A 43 -1.64 21.05 -8.06
CA PRO A 43 -2.91 20.34 -8.01
C PRO A 43 -3.40 20.13 -6.58
N GLU A 44 -4.66 20.50 -6.31
CA GLU A 44 -5.34 20.22 -5.04
C GLU A 44 -6.30 19.03 -5.19
N PRO A 45 -6.03 17.87 -4.55
CA PRO A 45 -6.94 16.73 -4.56
C PRO A 45 -8.30 17.05 -3.91
N SER A 46 -9.40 16.50 -4.45
CA SER A 46 -10.73 16.68 -3.82
C SER A 46 -10.86 15.86 -2.53
N GLU A 47 -11.77 16.28 -1.63
CA GLU A 47 -12.03 15.57 -0.38
C GLU A 47 -12.45 14.11 -0.62
N GLU A 48 -13.25 13.83 -1.65
CA GLU A 48 -13.68 12.47 -2.00
C GLU A 48 -12.50 11.60 -2.45
N LEU A 49 -11.56 12.18 -3.20
CA LEU A 49 -10.35 11.48 -3.62
C LEU A 49 -9.48 11.14 -2.40
N ILE A 50 -9.35 12.06 -1.45
CA ILE A 50 -8.63 11.85 -0.19
C ILE A 50 -9.28 10.74 0.64
N GLU A 51 -10.61 10.76 0.78
CA GLU A 51 -11.33 9.71 1.50
C GLU A 51 -11.17 8.35 0.81
N TYR A 52 -11.25 8.30 -0.51
CA TYR A 52 -11.01 7.09 -1.30
C TYR A 52 -9.58 6.54 -1.11
N TYR A 53 -8.56 7.41 -1.14
CA TYR A 53 -7.17 7.03 -0.91
C TYR A 53 -6.96 6.44 0.48
N LYS A 54 -7.56 7.03 1.53
CA LYS A 54 -7.51 6.46 2.88
C LYS A 54 -8.21 5.10 2.97
N LYS A 55 -9.40 4.95 2.37
CA LYS A 55 -10.15 3.67 2.36
C LYS A 55 -9.37 2.57 1.64
N THR A 56 -8.81 2.87 0.47
CA THR A 56 -8.04 1.89 -0.31
C THR A 56 -6.74 1.50 0.36
N ALA A 57 -6.08 2.41 1.08
CA ALA A 57 -4.92 2.09 1.92
C ALA A 57 -5.25 1.03 2.99
N ILE A 58 -6.36 1.22 3.72
CA ILE A 58 -6.84 0.25 4.72
C ILE A 58 -7.16 -1.10 4.07
N ILE A 59 -7.89 -1.09 2.95
CA ILE A 59 -8.23 -2.33 2.21
C ILE A 59 -6.95 -3.05 1.78
N GLY A 60 -5.95 -2.32 1.27
CA GLY A 60 -4.66 -2.86 0.89
C GLY A 60 -3.91 -3.50 2.07
N ILE A 61 -3.90 -2.83 3.22
CA ILE A 61 -3.28 -3.35 4.46
C ILE A 61 -3.94 -4.66 4.88
N VAL A 62 -5.28 -4.70 4.91
CA VAL A 62 -6.04 -5.92 5.27
C VAL A 62 -5.77 -7.04 4.28
N PHE A 63 -5.82 -6.74 2.98
CA PHE A 63 -5.56 -7.72 1.92
C PHE A 63 -4.15 -8.30 2.01
N MET A 64 -3.12 -7.46 2.13
CA MET A 64 -1.72 -7.90 2.28
C MET A 64 -1.53 -8.78 3.52
N THR A 65 -2.21 -8.44 4.62
CA THR A 65 -2.15 -9.21 5.87
C THR A 65 -2.76 -10.59 5.68
N ILE A 66 -3.91 -10.69 5.02
CA ILE A 66 -4.55 -11.97 4.67
C ILE A 66 -3.63 -12.82 3.78
N VAL A 67 -3.00 -12.22 2.77
CA VAL A 67 -2.04 -12.90 1.89
C VAL A 67 -0.87 -13.48 2.69
N ILE A 68 -0.30 -12.72 3.62
CA ILE A 68 0.80 -13.18 4.48
C ILE A 68 0.35 -14.32 5.41
N ILE A 69 -0.84 -14.24 6.01
CA ILE A 69 -1.37 -15.29 6.88
C ILE A 69 -1.58 -16.59 6.11
N ILE A 70 -2.25 -16.54 4.95
CA ILE A 70 -2.47 -17.72 4.09
C ILE A 70 -1.12 -18.31 3.66
N SER A 71 -0.17 -17.44 3.32
CA SER A 71 1.19 -17.80 2.94
C SER A 71 1.93 -18.54 4.05
N PHE A 72 1.81 -18.04 5.28
CA PHE A 72 2.39 -18.65 6.46
C PHE A 72 1.78 -20.02 6.78
N ILE A 73 0.45 -20.16 6.68
CA ILE A 73 -0.23 -21.45 6.84
C ILE A 73 0.31 -22.49 5.83
N LYS A 74 0.50 -22.09 4.57
CA LYS A 74 1.08 -22.94 3.49
C LYS A 74 2.58 -23.24 3.65
N LEU A 75 3.27 -22.58 4.56
CA LEU A 75 4.65 -22.89 4.92
C LEU A 75 4.71 -23.97 6.02
N LEU A 76 3.69 -24.00 6.89
CA LEU A 76 3.60 -24.93 8.03
C LEU A 76 2.98 -26.28 7.68
N LEU A 77 2.05 -26.31 6.71
CA LEU A 77 1.40 -27.52 6.18
C LEU A 77 2.17 -28.08 4.98
#